data_AF-A0A3C1Z124-F1
#
_entry.id   AF-A0A3C1Z124-F1
#
_cell.length_a   1.000
_cell.length_b   1.000
_cell.length_c   1.000
_cell.angle_alpha   90.00
_cell.angle_beta   90.00
_cell.angle_gamma   90.00
#
_symmetry.space_group_name_H-M   'P 1'
#
loop_
_entity.id
_entity.type
_entity.pdbx_description
1 polymer ?
#
loop_
_entity_poly.entity_id
_entity_poly.type
_entity_poly.pdbx_seq_one_letter_code
_entity_poly.pdbx_strand_id
1 'polypeptide(L)'
;MWSEDKSFVFRISLEAQFPDDYDGPHDERAWLREWETQIKPVLIKSVFDTLRDYPAWKSHVRNRGISPTDEIEVAMVRDFSSAP
;
A
#
# COMPACT_ATOMS: atom_id res chain seq x y z
N MET A 1 -3.23 24.29 17.02
CA MET A 1 -3.00 24.36 15.58
C MET A 1 -4.25 23.80 14.91
N TRP A 2 -4.80 24.50 13.92
CA TRP A 2 -5.91 24.00 13.12
C TRP A 2 -5.36 23.14 11.98
N SER A 3 -6.05 22.06 11.63
CA SER A 3 -5.65 21.13 10.58
C SER A 3 -6.78 20.92 9.60
N GLU A 4 -6.47 20.91 8.31
CA GLU A 4 -7.33 20.41 7.26
C GLU A 4 -6.87 19.01 6.86
N ASP A 5 -7.83 18.11 6.62
CA ASP A 5 -7.55 16.77 6.15
C ASP A 5 -8.35 16.44 4.88
N LYS A 6 -7.76 15.59 4.05
CA LYS A 6 -8.40 15.01 2.88
C LYS A 6 -7.88 13.61 2.67
N SER A 7 -8.78 12.65 2.49
CA SER A 7 -8.47 11.27 2.17
C SER A 7 -8.95 10.90 0.77
N PHE A 8 -8.26 9.96 0.14
CA PHE A 8 -8.74 9.24 -1.05
C PHE A 8 -8.35 7.77 -0.93
N VAL A 9 -9.00 6.91 -1.71
CA VAL A 9 -8.72 5.46 -1.73
C VAL A 9 -8.09 5.11 -3.07
N PHE A 10 -6.93 4.47 -3.03
CA PHE A 10 -6.33 3.76 -4.15
C PHE A 10 -6.39 2.27 -3.87
N ARG A 11 -6.93 1.48 -4.79
CA ARG A 11 -7.14 0.03 -4.62
C ARG A 11 -6.58 -0.72 -5.82
N ILE A 12 -5.82 -1.77 -5.54
CA ILE A 12 -5.39 -2.76 -6.52
C ILE A 12 -6.25 -4.01 -6.30
N SER A 13 -6.91 -4.48 -7.35
CA SER A 13 -7.66 -5.74 -7.34
C SER A 13 -6.85 -6.80 -8.07
N LEU A 14 -6.73 -7.98 -7.48
CA LEU A 14 -6.04 -9.12 -8.09
C LEU A 14 -7.06 -10.15 -8.55
N GLU A 15 -6.82 -10.71 -9.73
CA GLU A 15 -7.63 -11.77 -10.30
C GLU A 15 -6.70 -12.84 -10.87
N ALA A 16 -6.99 -14.10 -10.55
CA ALA A 16 -6.32 -15.26 -11.14
C ALA A 16 -7.36 -16.06 -11.93
N GLN A 17 -7.07 -16.31 -13.21
CA GLN A 17 -7.93 -17.06 -14.11
C GLN A 17 -7.34 -18.45 -14.34
N PHE A 18 -8.17 -19.48 -14.22
CA PHE A 18 -7.78 -20.87 -14.40
C PHE A 18 -8.62 -21.50 -15.51
N PRO A 19 -8.05 -22.39 -16.34
CA PRO A 19 -8.80 -23.17 -17.33
C PRO A 19 -9.89 -24.04 -16.68
N ASP A 20 -10.94 -24.37 -17.43
CA ASP A 20 -12.05 -25.20 -16.95
C ASP A 20 -11.62 -26.63 -16.58
N ASP A 21 -10.53 -27.12 -17.16
CA ASP A 21 -9.94 -28.45 -16.93
C ASP A 21 -8.78 -28.43 -15.90
N TYR A 22 -8.69 -27.37 -15.10
CA TYR A 22 -7.64 -27.23 -14.10
C TYR A 22 -7.81 -28.22 -12.93
N ASP A 23 -6.94 -29.25 -12.90
CA ASP A 23 -7.03 -30.37 -11.94
C ASP A 23 -6.28 -30.11 -10.60
N GLY A 24 -6.00 -28.85 -10.27
CA GLY A 24 -5.44 -28.44 -8.97
C GLY A 24 -3.98 -28.79 -8.62
N PRO A 25 -3.04 -29.15 -9.52
CA PRO A 25 -1.69 -29.53 -9.10
C PRO A 25 -0.80 -28.34 -8.68
N HIS A 26 -1.16 -27.08 -8.98
CA HIS A 26 -0.48 -25.91 -8.43
C HIS A 26 -1.19 -25.41 -7.17
N ASP A 27 -0.40 -25.19 -6.11
CA ASP A 27 -0.82 -24.54 -4.85
C ASP A 27 -1.71 -23.33 -5.21
N GLU A 28 -3.04 -23.46 -4.99
CA GLU A 28 -4.07 -22.54 -5.51
C GLU A 28 -3.89 -21.08 -5.05
N ARG A 29 -2.92 -20.85 -4.16
CA ARG A 29 -2.53 -19.55 -3.62
C ARG A 29 -1.12 -19.13 -4.00
N ALA A 30 -0.45 -19.81 -4.93
CA ALA A 30 0.90 -19.44 -5.37
C ALA A 30 0.96 -18.01 -5.90
N TRP A 31 -0.04 -17.62 -6.70
CA TRP A 31 -0.20 -16.25 -7.21
C TRP A 31 -0.38 -15.23 -6.06
N LEU A 32 -1.18 -15.57 -5.05
CA LEU A 32 -1.39 -14.71 -3.88
C LEU A 32 -0.12 -14.62 -3.03
N ARG A 33 0.61 -15.74 -2.86
CA ARG A 33 1.88 -15.77 -2.13
C ARG A 33 2.94 -14.94 -2.85
N GLU A 34 3.02 -15.02 -4.17
CA GLU A 34 3.91 -14.18 -4.97
C GLU A 34 3.58 -12.69 -4.77
N TRP A 35 2.30 -12.33 -4.84
CA TRP A 35 1.86 -10.97 -4.54
C TRP A 35 2.29 -10.51 -3.15
N GLU A 36 1.98 -11.30 -2.11
CA GLU A 36 2.23 -10.96 -0.71
C GLU A 36 3.73 -10.85 -0.38
N THR A 37 4.56 -11.72 -0.98
CA THR A 37 5.98 -11.86 -0.60
C THR A 37 6.96 -11.15 -1.54
N GLN A 38 6.58 -10.90 -2.80
CA GLN A 38 7.49 -10.35 -3.80
C GLN A 38 7.01 -9.01 -4.33
N ILE A 39 5.75 -8.92 -4.78
CA ILE A 39 5.26 -7.73 -5.50
C ILE A 39 4.88 -6.61 -4.53
N LYS A 40 3.99 -6.88 -3.56
CA LYS A 40 3.48 -5.89 -2.61
C LYS A 40 4.62 -5.18 -1.84
N PRO A 41 5.62 -5.88 -1.27
CA PRO A 41 6.70 -5.21 -0.53
C PRO A 41 7.50 -4.23 -1.39
N VAL A 42 7.79 -4.58 -2.64
CA VAL A 42 8.56 -3.73 -3.57
C VAL A 42 7.76 -2.51 -4.00
N LEU A 43 6.46 -2.67 -4.27
CA LEU A 43 5.58 -1.54 -4.57
C LEU A 43 5.47 -0.57 -3.40
N ILE A 44 5.23 -1.06 -2.19
CA ILE A 44 5.15 -0.20 -0.98
C ILE A 44 6.47 0.53 -0.75
N LYS A 45 7.61 -0.16 -0.89
CA LYS A 45 8.93 0.47 -0.81
C LYS A 45 9.06 1.59 -1.84
N SER A 46 8.70 1.34 -3.09
CA SER A 46 8.79 2.32 -4.18
C SER A 46 7.90 3.55 -3.92
N VAL A 47 6.70 3.36 -3.36
CA VAL A 47 5.85 4.48 -2.92
C VAL A 47 6.59 5.34 -1.89
N PHE A 48 7.12 4.75 -0.83
CA PHE A 48 7.85 5.52 0.19
C PHE A 48 9.17 6.11 -0.31
N ASP A 49 9.85 5.48 -1.26
CA ASP A 49 11.02 6.05 -1.95
C ASP A 49 10.61 7.33 -2.68
N THR A 50 9.56 7.29 -3.51
CA THR A 50 9.05 8.47 -4.24
C THR A 50 8.55 9.57 -3.30
N LEU A 51 7.86 9.22 -2.22
CA LEU A 51 7.35 10.23 -1.27
C LEU A 51 8.48 10.99 -0.54
N ARG A 52 9.67 10.40 -0.41
CA ARG A 52 10.84 11.06 0.19
C ARG A 52 11.40 12.19 -0.66
N ASP A 53 11.11 12.23 -1.96
CA ASP A 53 11.51 13.33 -2.85
C ASP A 53 10.75 14.64 -2.54
N TYR A 54 9.76 14.61 -1.64
CA TYR A 54 8.96 15.76 -1.20
C TYR A 54 9.20 16.10 0.28
N PRO A 55 10.37 16.65 0.66
CA PRO A 55 10.82 16.77 2.06
C PRO A 55 9.97 17.71 2.94
N ALA A 56 9.15 18.56 2.33
CA ALA A 56 8.17 19.36 3.07
C ALA A 56 7.04 18.52 3.69
N TRP A 57 6.90 17.26 3.27
CA TRP A 57 5.91 16.31 3.76
C TRP A 57 6.58 15.18 4.52
N LYS A 58 6.03 14.82 5.68
CA LYS A 58 6.40 13.62 6.44
C LYS A 58 5.42 12.50 6.12
N SER A 59 5.89 11.41 5.52
CA SER A 59 5.10 10.21 5.23
C SER A 59 5.28 9.15 6.32
N HIS A 60 4.22 8.44 6.67
CA HIS A 60 4.24 7.31 7.59
C HIS A 60 3.07 6.35 7.34
N VAL A 61 3.22 5.10 7.76
CA VAL A 61 2.09 4.16 7.80
C VAL A 61 1.22 4.49 9.00
N ARG A 62 -0.09 4.60 8.79
CA ARG A 62 -1.09 4.73 9.85
C ARG A 62 -1.76 3.38 10.06
N ASN A 63 -1.76 2.90 11.30
CA ASN A 63 -2.48 1.67 11.67
C ASN A 63 -3.79 2.06 12.36
N ARG A 64 -4.93 1.58 11.83
CA ARG A 64 -6.28 1.78 12.39
C ARG A 64 -6.90 0.50 12.95
N GLY A 65 -6.07 -0.50 13.27
CA GLY A 65 -6.51 -1.82 13.74
C GLY A 65 -6.85 -2.81 12.61
N ILE A 66 -6.52 -2.47 11.37
CA ILE A 66 -6.68 -3.35 10.20
C ILE A 66 -5.34 -4.04 9.93
N SER A 67 -5.38 -5.31 9.55
CA SER A 67 -4.17 -6.06 9.21
C SER A 67 -3.43 -5.40 8.04
N PRO A 68 -2.09 -5.27 8.07
CA PRO A 68 -1.30 -4.83 6.93
C PRO A 68 -1.41 -5.73 5.69
N THR A 69 -1.93 -6.95 5.85
CA THR A 69 -2.28 -7.82 4.73
C THR A 69 -3.51 -7.33 3.98
N ASP A 70 -4.40 -6.62 4.68
CA ASP A 70 -5.72 -6.22 4.18
C ASP A 70 -5.73 -4.75 3.78
N GLU A 71 -5.05 -3.88 4.55
CA GLU A 71 -4.96 -2.45 4.27
C GLU A 71 -3.63 -1.84 4.73
N ILE A 72 -3.04 -0.99 3.90
CA ILE A 72 -1.92 -0.13 4.26
C ILE A 72 -2.33 1.31 3.99
N GLU A 73 -2.59 2.07 5.05
CA GLU A 73 -2.84 3.51 4.94
C GLU A 73 -1.52 4.28 5.02
N VAL A 74 -1.20 5.04 3.97
CA VAL A 74 -0.06 5.96 3.94
C VAL A 74 -0.55 7.36 4.25
N ALA A 75 -0.19 7.89 5.41
CA ALA A 75 -0.51 9.25 5.82
C ALA A 75 0.66 10.19 5.51
N MET A 76 0.35 11.40 5.05
CA MET A 76 1.33 12.46 4.82
C MET A 76 0.91 13.71 5.60
N VAL A 77 1.86 14.31 6.31
CA VAL A 77 1.63 15.52 7.09
C VAL A 77 2.65 16.57 6.69
N ARG A 78 2.17 17.78 6.40
CA ARG A 78 3.01 18.96 6.22
C ARG A 78 2.74 19.93 7.35
N ASP A 79 3.82 20.36 7.98
CA ASP A 79 3.77 21.36 9.04
C ASP A 79 4.02 22.75 8.45
N PHE A 80 3.06 23.65 8.61
CA PHE A 80 3.16 25.05 8.15
C PHE A 80 3.61 26.00 9.26
N SER A 81 3.80 25.51 10.50
CA SER A 81 4.30 26.32 11.61
C SER A 81 5.79 26.67 11.47
N SER A 82 6.51 25.96 10.59
CA SER A 82 7.95 26.10 10.37
C SER A 82 8.33 26.79 9.05
N ALA A 83 7.39 27.41 8.35
CA ALA A 83 7.70 28.21 7.16
C ALA A 83 8.53 29.46 7.57
N PRO A 84 9.53 29.89 6.76
CA PRO A 84 10.14 31.21 6.94
C PRO A 84 9.13 32.34 6.77
#